data_AF-A0A8K0CR74-F1
#
_entry.id   AF-A0A8K0CR74-F1
#
_cell.length_a   1.000
_cell.length_b   1.000
_cell.length_c   1.000
_cell.angle_alpha   90.00
_cell.angle_beta   90.00
_cell.angle_gamma   90.00
#
_symmetry.space_group_name_H-M   'P 1'
#
loop_
_entity.id
_entity.type
_entity.pdbx_description
1 polymer ?
#
loop_
_entity_poly.entity_id
_entity_poly.type
_entity_poly.pdbx_seq_one_letter_code
_entity_poly.pdbx_strand_id
1 'polypeptide(L)'
;RLDELRTARGVTKDQLFAAAVEFFSGNALIRYRSVRDQVKDWDELVAALRQTFLPCDYEATLWDEIRTQGPNEPVAAAEDTQVRAAKFRNPSSSLKNVLEPDLAYRKSSPGFKISAIGSESFLVASTLNQATAVETILSMSCWNCSQPGHLAAQYSAPKRLHCYKCGAPNVTTRTCPKCAGNAQRRR
;
A
#
# COMPACT_ATOMS: atom_id res chain seq x y z
N ARG A 1 -10.46 10.54 4.31
CA ARG A 1 -11.03 9.48 5.18
C ARG A 1 -12.55 9.32 5.10
N LEU A 2 -13.40 10.33 5.37
CA LEU A 2 -14.87 10.13 5.30
C LEU A 2 -15.34 9.80 3.87
N ASP A 3 -14.80 10.48 2.86
CA ASP A 3 -15.11 10.20 1.44
C ASP A 3 -14.62 8.82 0.97
N GLU A 4 -13.49 8.36 1.49
CA GLU A 4 -12.98 7.00 1.24
C GLU A 4 -13.93 5.95 1.82
N LEU A 5 -14.41 6.15 3.06
CA LEU A 5 -15.37 5.26 3.71
C LEU A 5 -16.72 5.26 2.99
N ARG A 6 -17.19 6.43 2.54
CA ARG A 6 -18.40 6.58 1.72
C ARG A 6 -18.29 5.73 0.46
N THR A 7 -17.18 5.87 -0.27
CA THR A 7 -16.92 5.13 -1.50
C THR A 7 -16.81 3.63 -1.26
N ALA A 8 -16.06 3.21 -0.22
CA ALA A 8 -15.87 1.81 0.11
C ALA A 8 -17.16 1.09 0.53
N ARG A 9 -18.11 1.82 1.11
CA ARG A 9 -19.41 1.30 1.56
C ARG A 9 -20.54 1.50 0.55
N GLY A 10 -20.26 2.12 -0.61
CA GLY A 10 -21.28 2.41 -1.62
C GLY A 10 -22.36 3.40 -1.16
N VAL A 11 -22.05 4.28 -0.20
CA VAL A 11 -23.00 5.24 0.37
C VAL A 11 -23.08 6.47 -0.55
N THR A 12 -24.29 6.92 -0.87
CA THR A 12 -24.47 8.15 -1.66
C THR A 12 -24.25 9.40 -0.81
N LYS A 13 -23.95 10.55 -1.44
CA LYS A 13 -23.81 11.82 -0.71
C LYS A 13 -25.12 12.20 0.01
N ASP A 14 -26.27 11.89 -0.57
CA ASP A 14 -27.58 12.16 0.04
C ASP A 14 -27.81 11.34 1.30
N GLN A 15 -27.45 10.04 1.26
CA GLN A 15 -27.49 9.18 2.44
C GLN A 15 -26.51 9.65 3.52
N LEU A 16 -25.32 10.09 3.10
CA LEU A 16 -24.33 10.67 4.00
C LEU A 16 -24.83 11.98 4.64
N PHE A 17 -25.53 12.81 3.87
CA PHE A 17 -26.13 14.06 4.34
C PHE A 17 -27.29 13.81 5.30
N ALA A 18 -28.15 12.83 5.03
CA ALA A 18 -29.23 12.43 5.94
C ALA A 18 -28.70 11.93 7.30
N ALA A 19 -27.57 11.20 7.30
CA ALA A 19 -26.91 10.73 8.51
C ALA A 19 -25.92 11.75 9.12
N ALA A 20 -25.81 12.96 8.57
CA ALA A 20 -24.73 13.89 8.91
C ALA A 20 -24.65 14.24 10.40
N VAL A 21 -25.80 14.33 11.07
CA VAL A 21 -25.89 14.66 12.50
C VAL A 21 -25.15 13.65 13.39
N GLU A 22 -25.04 12.39 12.96
CA GLU A 22 -24.39 11.31 13.72
C GLU A 22 -22.87 11.43 13.72
N PHE A 23 -22.29 12.16 12.75
CA PHE A 23 -20.83 12.32 12.64
C PHE A 23 -20.28 13.44 13.52
N PHE A 24 -21.13 14.33 14.01
CA PHE A 24 -20.70 15.53 14.72
C PHE A 24 -20.89 15.41 16.23
N SER A 25 -19.89 15.90 16.96
CA SER A 25 -19.91 15.98 18.42
C SER A 25 -19.42 17.35 18.90
N GLY A 26 -19.86 17.78 20.08
CA GLY A 26 -19.41 19.04 20.70
C GLY A 26 -19.70 20.26 19.83
N ASN A 27 -18.70 21.15 19.69
CA ASN A 27 -18.84 22.42 18.96
C ASN A 27 -19.23 22.23 17.48
N ALA A 28 -18.78 21.13 16.85
CA ALA A 28 -19.14 20.83 15.48
C ALA A 28 -20.64 20.53 15.33
N LEU A 29 -21.27 19.89 16.32
CA LEU A 29 -22.71 19.62 16.31
C LEU A 29 -23.53 20.90 16.49
N ILE A 30 -23.09 21.81 17.35
CA ILE A 30 -23.72 23.12 17.53
C ILE A 30 -23.69 23.89 16.20
N ARG A 31 -22.54 23.91 15.53
CA ARG A 31 -22.37 24.56 14.22
C ARG A 31 -23.21 23.91 13.13
N TYR A 32 -23.21 22.58 13.06
CA TYR A 32 -24.07 21.84 12.15
C TYR A 32 -25.55 22.24 12.34
N ARG A 33 -26.05 22.23 13.58
CA ARG A 33 -27.43 22.62 13.88
C ARG A 33 -27.75 24.06 13.46
N SER A 34 -26.79 24.98 13.58
CA SER A 34 -27.00 26.39 13.17
C SER A 34 -27.05 26.61 11.66
N VAL A 35 -26.49 25.69 10.88
CA VAL A 35 -26.36 25.82 9.42
C VAL A 35 -27.23 24.82 8.68
N ARG A 36 -27.77 23.81 9.36
CA ARG A 36 -28.60 22.74 8.77
C ARG A 36 -29.73 23.26 7.89
N ASP A 37 -30.40 24.34 8.30
CA ASP A 37 -31.55 24.89 7.55
C ASP A 37 -31.13 25.71 6.32
N GLN A 38 -29.85 26.07 6.23
CA GLN A 38 -29.29 26.91 5.16
C GLN A 38 -28.65 26.07 4.04
N VAL A 39 -28.49 24.77 4.27
CA VAL A 39 -27.72 23.85 3.43
C VAL A 39 -28.63 22.74 2.91
N LYS A 40 -28.51 22.44 1.62
CA LYS A 40 -29.39 21.49 0.91
C LYS A 40 -28.73 20.17 0.57
N ASP A 41 -27.41 20.17 0.45
CA ASP A 41 -26.64 18.99 0.08
C ASP A 41 -25.35 18.86 0.89
N TRP A 42 -24.66 17.73 0.67
CA TRP A 42 -23.41 17.42 1.35
C TRP A 42 -22.29 18.43 1.03
N ASP A 43 -22.24 18.96 -0.19
CA ASP A 43 -21.15 19.82 -0.64
C ASP A 43 -21.30 21.24 -0.06
N GLU A 44 -22.53 21.77 -0.01
CA GLU A 44 -22.88 23.00 0.70
C GLU A 44 -22.58 22.88 2.20
N LEU A 45 -22.81 21.70 2.81
CA LEU A 45 -22.47 21.46 4.22
C LEU A 45 -20.96 21.56 4.45
N VAL A 46 -20.19 20.89 3.60
CA VAL A 46 -18.72 20.93 3.68
C VAL A 46 -18.22 22.36 3.46
N ALA A 47 -18.80 23.11 2.53
CA ALA A 47 -18.44 24.51 2.30
C ALA A 47 -18.69 25.38 3.54
N ALA A 48 -19.84 25.25 4.18
CA ALA A 48 -20.16 26.03 5.37
C ALA A 48 -19.33 25.63 6.60
N LEU A 49 -19.00 24.34 6.74
CA LEU A 49 -18.06 23.87 7.75
C LEU A 49 -16.64 24.42 7.51
N ARG A 50 -16.18 24.46 6.25
CA ARG A 50 -14.90 25.08 5.91
C ARG A 50 -14.87 26.55 6.32
N GLN A 51 -15.90 27.33 6.04
CA GLN A 51 -15.96 28.73 6.48
C GLN A 51 -15.95 28.91 8.00
N THR A 52 -16.41 27.90 8.75
CA THR A 52 -16.47 27.96 10.21
C THR A 52 -15.15 27.53 10.87
N PHE A 53 -14.43 26.59 10.26
CA PHE A 53 -13.27 25.94 10.85
C PHE A 53 -11.94 26.26 10.16
N LEU A 54 -11.96 26.77 8.92
CA LEU A 54 -10.78 27.34 8.27
C LEU A 54 -10.75 28.85 8.50
N PRO A 55 -9.58 29.42 8.84
CA PRO A 55 -9.35 30.86 8.76
C PRO A 55 -9.67 31.41 7.37
N CYS A 56 -10.15 32.66 7.27
CA CYS A 56 -10.50 33.28 5.99
C CYS A 56 -9.27 33.55 5.10
N ASP A 57 -8.10 33.65 5.72
CA ASP A 57 -6.80 33.80 5.12
C ASP A 57 -6.10 32.45 4.88
N TYR A 58 -6.73 31.32 5.20
CA TYR A 58 -6.11 29.99 5.10
C TYR A 58 -5.47 29.73 3.74
N GLU A 59 -6.18 30.03 2.64
CA GLU A 59 -5.64 29.86 1.28
C GLU A 59 -4.44 30.79 1.05
N ALA A 60 -4.52 32.05 1.48
CA ALA A 60 -3.43 33.01 1.31
C ALA A 60 -2.19 32.61 2.12
N THR A 61 -2.37 32.25 3.40
CA THR A 61 -1.31 31.72 4.26
C THR A 61 -0.69 30.46 3.68
N LEU A 62 -1.51 29.53 3.18
CA LEU A 62 -1.03 28.31 2.52
C LEU A 62 -0.21 28.62 1.27
N TRP A 63 -0.65 29.57 0.44
CA TRP A 63 0.10 29.99 -0.74
C TRP A 63 1.42 30.69 -0.41
N ASP A 64 1.45 31.48 0.66
CA ASP A 64 2.66 32.11 1.16
C ASP A 64 3.64 31.07 1.72
N GLU A 65 3.15 30.07 2.46
CA GLU A 65 3.93 28.91 2.91
C GLU A 65 4.53 28.13 1.72
N ILE A 66 3.72 27.78 0.72
CA ILE A 66 4.20 27.07 -0.49
C ILE A 66 5.25 27.88 -1.25
N ARG A 67 5.07 29.20 -1.31
CA ARG A 67 6.01 30.09 -2.00
C ARG A 67 7.33 30.26 -1.23
N THR A 68 7.27 30.16 0.09
CA THR A 68 8.42 30.31 0.99
C THR A 68 9.20 29.00 1.19
N GLN A 69 8.69 27.86 0.69
CA GLN A 69 9.49 26.64 0.47
C GLN A 69 10.58 26.92 -0.57
N GLY A 70 11.71 27.45 -0.09
CA GLY A 70 12.84 27.85 -0.92
C GLY A 70 13.77 26.68 -1.26
N PRO A 71 14.69 26.87 -2.23
CA PRO A 71 15.63 25.84 -2.68
C PRO A 71 16.62 25.34 -1.61
N ASN A 72 16.65 25.98 -0.44
CA ASN A 72 17.49 25.62 0.71
C ASN A 72 16.72 24.92 1.84
N GLU A 73 15.42 24.64 1.65
CA GLU A 73 14.73 23.72 2.55
C GLU A 73 15.45 22.36 2.45
N PRO A 74 15.93 21.78 3.57
CA PRO A 74 16.53 20.47 3.54
C PRO A 74 15.41 19.52 3.18
N VAL A 75 15.30 19.21 1.89
CA VAL A 75 14.44 18.13 1.45
C VAL A 75 15.01 16.94 2.22
N ALA A 76 14.31 16.43 3.22
CA ALA A 76 14.68 15.15 3.82
C ALA A 76 14.78 14.07 2.72
N ALA A 77 14.18 14.33 1.55
CA ALA A 77 14.38 13.60 0.31
C ALA A 77 15.64 13.94 -0.50
N ALA A 78 16.38 15.05 -0.34
CA ALA A 78 17.60 15.32 -1.10
C ALA A 78 18.74 14.42 -0.63
N GLU A 79 18.97 14.32 0.68
CA GLU A 79 19.90 13.33 1.23
C GLU A 79 19.42 11.90 0.94
N ASP A 80 18.12 11.60 1.12
CA ASP A 80 17.58 10.26 0.82
C ASP A 80 17.63 9.92 -0.68
N THR A 81 17.45 10.91 -1.57
CA THR A 81 17.58 10.74 -3.04
C THR A 81 19.03 10.60 -3.43
N GLN A 82 19.95 11.36 -2.83
CA GLN A 82 21.38 11.25 -3.08
C GLN A 82 21.93 9.93 -2.55
N VAL A 83 21.46 9.47 -1.39
CA VAL A 83 21.76 8.14 -0.84
C VAL A 83 21.14 7.03 -1.70
N ARG A 84 19.89 7.16 -2.18
CA ARG A 84 19.27 6.20 -3.11
C ARG A 84 20.00 6.13 -4.45
N ALA A 85 20.37 7.27 -5.03
CA ALA A 85 21.13 7.35 -6.27
C ALA A 85 22.54 6.77 -6.11
N ALA A 86 23.23 7.08 -5.00
CA ALA A 86 24.55 6.53 -4.69
C ALA A 86 24.50 5.01 -4.40
N LYS A 87 23.39 4.51 -3.87
CA LYS A 87 23.18 3.08 -3.59
C LYS A 87 22.59 2.32 -4.77
N PHE A 88 22.09 3.03 -5.79
CA PHE A 88 21.59 2.42 -7.01
C PHE A 88 22.74 1.74 -7.74
N ARG A 89 22.58 0.43 -7.95
CA ARG A 89 23.48 -0.35 -8.79
C ARG A 89 22.64 -0.89 -9.92
N ASN A 90 23.05 -0.61 -11.15
CA ASN A 90 22.50 -1.33 -12.30
C ASN A 90 22.66 -2.84 -12.05
N PRO A 91 21.62 -3.65 -12.35
CA PRO A 91 21.74 -5.09 -12.25
C PRO A 91 22.94 -5.55 -13.07
N SER A 92 23.72 -6.49 -12.53
CA SER A 92 24.93 -6.97 -13.19
C SER A 92 24.58 -7.46 -14.60
N SER A 93 25.18 -6.83 -15.61
CA SER A 93 25.04 -7.17 -17.03
C SER A 93 25.56 -8.56 -17.39
N SER A 94 26.01 -9.35 -16.41
CA SER A 94 26.53 -10.71 -16.62
C SER A 94 25.44 -11.77 -16.77
N LEU A 95 24.17 -11.44 -16.46
CA LEU A 95 23.04 -12.29 -16.81
C LEU A 95 22.76 -12.16 -18.31
N LYS A 96 23.21 -13.15 -19.09
CA LYS A 96 23.03 -13.23 -20.55
C LYS A 96 21.57 -13.26 -21.04
N ASN A 97 20.59 -13.20 -20.14
CA ASN A 97 19.16 -13.17 -20.42
C ASN A 97 18.44 -12.03 -19.66
N VAL A 98 19.07 -10.87 -19.48
CA VAL A 98 18.36 -9.67 -19.04
C VAL A 98 17.53 -9.17 -20.22
N LEU A 99 16.21 -9.39 -20.15
CA LEU A 99 15.25 -8.68 -20.99
C LEU A 99 15.49 -7.19 -20.76
N GLU A 100 15.72 -6.41 -21.83
CA GLU A 100 15.98 -4.97 -21.70
C GLU A 100 14.91 -4.29 -20.83
N PRO A 101 15.25 -3.22 -20.08
CA PRO A 101 14.32 -2.53 -19.19
C PRO A 101 13.01 -2.10 -19.87
N ASP A 102 13.07 -1.70 -21.15
CA ASP A 102 11.90 -1.33 -21.96
C ASP A 102 10.96 -2.51 -22.30
N LEU A 103 11.42 -3.75 -22.10
CA LEU A 103 10.65 -4.98 -22.29
C LEU A 103 10.19 -5.60 -20.96
N ALA A 104 10.72 -5.16 -19.80
CA ALA A 104 10.31 -5.69 -18.49
C ALA A 104 8.87 -5.33 -18.13
N TYR A 105 8.34 -4.23 -18.68
CA TYR A 105 6.92 -3.91 -18.62
C TYR A 105 6.17 -4.62 -19.75
N ARG A 106 5.81 -5.89 -19.51
CA ARG A 106 4.81 -6.56 -20.35
C ARG A 106 3.45 -5.93 -20.06
N LYS A 107 3.10 -4.86 -20.77
CA LYS A 107 1.69 -4.52 -20.99
C LYS A 107 1.05 -5.81 -21.48
N SER A 108 0.08 -6.34 -20.75
CA SER A 108 -0.76 -7.41 -21.27
C SER A 108 -1.44 -6.87 -22.52
N SER A 109 -0.85 -7.10 -23.69
CA SER A 109 -1.46 -6.67 -24.94
C SER A 109 -2.76 -7.44 -25.16
N PRO A 110 -3.77 -6.76 -25.73
CA PRO A 110 -5.12 -7.29 -25.91
C PRO A 110 -5.08 -8.39 -26.96
N GLY A 111 -5.06 -9.64 -26.51
CA GLY A 111 -4.99 -10.79 -27.40
C GLY A 111 -5.66 -12.04 -26.85
N PHE A 112 -6.37 -11.94 -25.73
CA PHE A 112 -7.26 -13.02 -25.32
C PHE A 112 -8.51 -12.94 -26.20
N LYS A 113 -8.59 -13.83 -27.19
CA LYS A 113 -9.84 -14.06 -27.92
C LYS A 113 -10.83 -14.69 -26.93
N ILE A 114 -11.63 -13.87 -26.26
CA ILE A 114 -12.86 -14.34 -25.63
C ILE A 114 -13.81 -14.64 -26.78
N SER A 115 -13.99 -15.92 -27.08
CA SER A 115 -15.11 -16.37 -27.90
C SER A 115 -16.40 -15.95 -27.20
N ALA A 116 -17.28 -15.29 -27.95
CA ALA A 116 -18.55 -14.76 -27.49
C ALA A 116 -19.31 -15.77 -26.60
N ILE A 117 -19.57 -15.37 -25.36
CA ILE A 117 -20.68 -15.92 -24.57
C ILE A 117 -21.63 -14.76 -24.36
N GLY A 118 -22.84 -14.95 -24.88
CA GLY A 118 -23.90 -13.96 -24.92
C GLY A 118 -24.21 -13.38 -23.56
N SER A 119 -24.70 -12.16 -23.62
CA SER A 119 -25.38 -11.44 -22.55
C SER A 119 -26.50 -12.28 -21.96
N GLU A 120 -26.26 -12.96 -20.85
CA GLU A 120 -27.32 -13.33 -19.91
C GLU A 120 -26.86 -13.00 -18.48
N SER A 121 -27.66 -12.14 -17.86
CA SER A 121 -27.64 -11.77 -16.45
C SER A 121 -27.46 -12.99 -15.56
N PHE A 122 -26.47 -13.02 -14.66
CA PHE A 122 -26.46 -14.04 -13.61
C PHE A 122 -25.97 -13.53 -12.25
N LEU A 123 -26.85 -13.74 -11.29
CA LEU A 123 -26.66 -13.68 -9.86
C LEU A 123 -25.69 -14.81 -9.41
N VAL A 124 -24.82 -14.48 -8.45
CA VAL A 124 -24.10 -15.32 -7.48
C VAL A 124 -23.73 -16.77 -7.88
N ALA A 125 -22.43 -17.05 -7.96
CA ALA A 125 -21.87 -18.34 -7.52
C ALA A 125 -20.39 -18.17 -7.11
N SER A 126 -20.16 -18.09 -5.80
CA SER A 126 -18.89 -18.47 -5.19
C SER A 126 -18.52 -19.91 -5.60
N THR A 127 -17.24 -20.24 -5.45
CA THR A 127 -16.63 -21.58 -5.51
C THR A 127 -16.18 -22.06 -6.89
N LEU A 128 -14.92 -21.77 -7.26
CA LEU A 128 -13.92 -22.73 -7.77
C LEU A 128 -12.71 -21.98 -8.35
N ASN A 129 -11.66 -21.81 -7.53
CA ASN A 129 -10.27 -21.59 -7.98
C ASN A 129 -9.30 -21.89 -6.82
N GLN A 130 -9.51 -23.01 -6.14
CA GLN A 130 -8.65 -23.45 -5.04
C GLN A 130 -7.57 -24.44 -5.50
N ALA A 131 -7.76 -25.21 -6.58
CA ALA A 131 -6.89 -26.35 -6.90
C ALA A 131 -5.44 -26.00 -7.31
N THR A 132 -5.18 -24.85 -7.96
CA THR A 132 -3.81 -24.50 -8.41
C THR A 132 -2.95 -23.83 -7.34
N ALA A 133 -3.58 -23.21 -6.33
CA ALA A 133 -2.87 -22.59 -5.21
C ALA A 133 -2.38 -23.62 -4.17
N VAL A 134 -3.08 -24.76 -4.04
CA VAL A 134 -2.73 -25.79 -3.04
C VAL A 134 -1.45 -26.53 -3.40
N GLU A 135 -1.21 -26.85 -4.68
CA GLU A 135 -0.02 -27.59 -5.12
C GLU A 135 1.27 -26.79 -4.92
N THR A 136 1.22 -25.47 -5.11
CA THR A 136 2.38 -24.59 -4.93
C THR A 136 2.75 -24.44 -3.44
N ILE A 137 1.76 -24.40 -2.54
CA ILE A 137 1.98 -24.31 -1.08
C ILE A 137 2.53 -25.62 -0.50
N LEU A 138 2.18 -26.77 -1.07
CA LEU A 138 2.65 -28.09 -0.61
C LEU A 138 4.14 -28.33 -0.88
N SER A 139 4.72 -27.71 -1.91
CA SER A 139 6.16 -27.81 -2.22
C SER A 139 7.04 -26.80 -1.48
N MET A 140 6.44 -25.79 -0.84
CA MET A 140 7.17 -24.77 -0.09
C MET A 140 7.37 -25.20 1.37
N SER A 141 8.63 -25.45 1.75
CA SER A 141 9.01 -25.72 3.14
C SER A 141 9.11 -24.44 3.96
N CYS A 142 8.55 -24.45 5.18
CA CYS A 142 8.68 -23.35 6.13
C CYS A 142 10.15 -23.13 6.53
N TRP A 143 10.65 -21.90 6.37
CA TRP A 143 12.02 -21.54 6.75
C TRP A 143 12.29 -21.54 8.28
N ASN A 144 11.27 -21.63 9.13
CA ASN A 144 11.46 -21.71 10.59
C ASN A 144 11.61 -23.17 11.07
N CYS A 145 10.78 -24.09 10.57
CA CYS A 145 10.72 -25.48 11.07
C CYS A 145 11.06 -26.54 10.02
N SER A 146 11.31 -26.14 8.77
CA SER A 146 11.60 -26.99 7.60
C SER A 146 10.49 -27.97 7.23
N GLN A 147 9.27 -27.78 7.76
CA GLN A 147 8.10 -28.58 7.40
C GLN A 147 7.33 -27.93 6.24
N PRO A 148 6.81 -28.70 5.28
CA PRO A 148 5.96 -28.19 4.19
C PRO A 148 4.58 -27.73 4.67
N GLY A 149 3.84 -27.04 3.80
CA GLY A 149 2.42 -26.74 4.00
C GLY A 149 2.10 -25.44 4.73
N HIS A 150 3.11 -24.64 5.10
CA HIS A 150 2.90 -23.30 5.66
C HIS A 150 4.11 -22.38 5.46
N LEU A 151 3.89 -21.07 5.57
CA LEU A 151 4.94 -20.05 5.54
C LEU A 151 5.44 -19.74 6.96
N ALA A 152 6.72 -19.36 7.08
CA ALA A 152 7.30 -18.95 8.36
C ALA A 152 6.57 -17.76 9.01
N ALA A 153 5.91 -16.92 8.20
CA ALA A 153 5.09 -15.80 8.68
C ALA A 153 3.79 -16.26 9.38
N GLN A 154 3.27 -17.42 9.01
CA GLN A 154 2.03 -17.99 9.57
C GLN A 154 2.33 -18.94 10.75
N TYR A 155 3.60 -19.22 11.04
CA TYR A 155 4.00 -20.12 12.11
C TYR A 155 4.40 -19.34 13.36
N SER A 156 3.57 -19.41 14.40
CA SER A 156 3.76 -18.63 15.64
C SER A 156 4.75 -19.24 16.65
N ALA A 157 5.35 -20.39 16.36
CA ALA A 157 6.29 -21.03 17.28
C ALA A 157 7.64 -20.27 17.35
N PRO A 158 8.46 -20.48 18.40
CA PRO A 158 9.70 -19.74 18.58
C PRO A 158 10.64 -19.92 17.38
N LYS A 159 11.29 -18.82 16.97
CA LYS A 159 12.20 -18.81 15.83
C LYS A 159 13.40 -19.70 16.12
N ARG A 160 13.60 -20.74 15.32
CA ARG A 160 14.77 -21.62 15.39
C ARG A 160 15.96 -20.91 14.75
N LEU A 161 17.10 -20.94 15.44
CA LEU A 161 18.34 -20.38 14.93
C LEU A 161 18.90 -21.27 13.83
N HIS A 162 19.13 -20.74 12.64
CA HIS A 162 19.75 -21.45 11.52
C HIS A 162 20.54 -20.50 10.62
N CYS A 163 21.48 -21.03 9.86
CA CYS A 163 22.27 -20.23 8.94
C CYS A 163 21.41 -19.77 7.77
N TYR A 164 21.21 -18.46 7.61
CA TYR A 164 20.44 -17.90 6.50
C TYR A 164 21.05 -18.13 5.11
N LYS A 165 22.26 -18.67 5.03
CA LYS A 165 22.96 -18.95 3.77
C LYS A 165 22.94 -20.43 3.36
N CYS A 166 23.14 -21.35 4.31
CA CYS A 166 23.23 -22.79 4.02
C CYS A 166 22.20 -23.65 4.77
N GLY A 167 21.36 -23.07 5.64
CA GLY A 167 20.35 -23.78 6.41
C GLY A 167 20.86 -24.59 7.61
N ALA A 168 22.15 -24.54 7.94
CA ALA A 168 22.71 -25.28 9.08
C ALA A 168 22.00 -24.91 10.41
N PRO A 169 21.59 -25.89 11.23
CA PRO A 169 20.84 -25.64 12.46
C PRO A 169 21.73 -25.05 13.56
N ASN A 170 21.12 -24.30 14.48
CA ASN A 170 21.71 -23.73 15.69
C ASN A 170 22.92 -22.80 15.47
N VAL A 171 23.06 -22.23 14.27
CA VAL A 171 24.11 -21.24 13.95
C VAL A 171 23.49 -20.07 13.21
N THR A 172 24.09 -18.88 13.28
CA THR A 172 23.73 -17.77 12.38
C THR A 172 24.70 -17.72 11.21
N THR A 173 24.41 -16.95 10.16
CA THR A 173 25.37 -16.73 9.06
C THR A 173 26.74 -16.26 9.56
N ARG A 174 26.79 -15.52 10.68
CA ARG A 174 28.04 -15.01 11.27
C ARG A 174 28.80 -16.07 12.07
N THR A 175 28.11 -17.00 12.70
CA THR A 175 28.70 -18.08 13.52
C THR A 175 28.74 -19.43 12.81
N CYS A 176 28.35 -19.48 11.53
CA CYS A 176 28.31 -20.72 10.77
C CYS A 176 29.72 -21.12 10.31
N PRO A 177 30.23 -22.32 10.67
CA PRO A 177 31.58 -22.75 10.31
C PRO A 177 31.81 -22.89 8.80
N LYS A 178 30.75 -23.03 8.00
CA LYS A 178 30.80 -23.13 6.54
C LYS A 178 30.62 -21.79 5.82
N CYS A 179 30.09 -20.77 6.50
CA CYS A 179 29.66 -19.51 5.87
C CYS A 179 30.30 -18.26 6.49
N ALA A 180 30.87 -18.37 7.69
CA ALA A 180 31.67 -17.34 8.33
C ALA A 180 32.98 -17.18 7.52
N GLY A 181 33.11 -16.07 6.80
CA GLY A 181 34.32 -15.78 6.02
C GLY A 181 34.08 -14.98 4.74
N ASN A 182 32.90 -15.08 4.12
CA ASN A 182 32.62 -14.33 2.87
C ASN A 182 31.90 -12.98 3.10
N ALA A 183 32.06 -12.39 4.28
CA ALA A 183 31.65 -11.00 4.51
C ALA A 183 32.77 -10.07 4.02
N GLN A 184 32.99 -10.00 2.70
CA GLN A 184 33.70 -8.85 2.16
C GLN A 184 32.87 -7.60 2.47
N ARG A 185 33.25 -6.90 3.54
CA ARG A 185 32.80 -5.54 3.82
C ARG A 185 33.21 -4.70 2.62
N ARG A 186 32.26 -4.37 1.75
CA ARG A 186 32.45 -3.30 0.78
C ARG A 186 32.64 -2.02 1.59
N ARG A 187 33.89 -1.52 1.63
CA ARG A 187 34.19 -0.14 2.02
C ARG A 187 33.52 0.81 1.04
#